data_AF-A0AAP5Z2C5-F1
#
_entry.id   AF-A0AAP5Z2C5-F1
#
_cell.length_a   1.000
_cell.length_b   1.000
_cell.length_c   1.000
_cell.angle_alpha   90.00
_cell.angle_beta   90.00
_cell.angle_gamma   90.00
#
_symmetry.space_group_name_H-M   'P 1'
#
loop_
_entity.id
_entity.type
_entity.pdbx_description
1 polymer ?
#
loop_
_entity_poly.entity_id
_entity_poly.type
_entity_poly.pdbx_seq_one_letter_code
_entity_poly.pdbx_strand_id
1 'polypeptide(L)'
;MDLKTITYLVVGATFVLYIGIAIWARAGSTKEFYVAGGGVNPIANGMATAADWMSAASFISMAGLIAFMGYGGSVFLMGWTGGYVLLALLLAPYLRKFGKFTVPEVVGERFYSKTARIVAVVGRIIASVTYVIGQMKGVG
;
A
#
# COMPACT_ATOMS: atom_id res chain seq x y z
N MET A 1 -13.96 -32.94 0.53
CA MET A 1 -12.92 -32.30 -0.29
C MET A 1 -11.71 -32.10 0.60
N ASP A 2 -10.52 -32.54 0.19
CA ASP A 2 -9.32 -32.44 1.03
C ASP A 2 -8.88 -30.98 1.22
N LEU A 3 -8.19 -30.69 2.33
CA LEU A 3 -7.70 -29.35 2.65
C LEU A 3 -6.81 -28.80 1.54
N LYS A 4 -5.92 -29.63 0.98
CA LYS A 4 -5.05 -29.22 -0.13
C LYS A 4 -5.85 -28.81 -1.37
N THR A 5 -6.89 -29.56 -1.69
CA THR A 5 -7.78 -29.25 -2.81
C THR A 5 -8.51 -27.93 -2.59
N ILE A 6 -9.03 -27.68 -1.38
CA ILE A 6 -9.65 -26.39 -1.03
C ILE A 6 -8.65 -25.25 -1.18
N THR A 7 -7.43 -25.40 -0.65
CA THR A 7 -6.39 -24.36 -0.74
C THR A 7 -6.07 -24.00 -2.18
N TYR A 8 -5.83 -24.99 -3.05
CA TYR A 8 -5.53 -24.72 -4.45
C TYR A 8 -6.70 -24.08 -5.19
N LEU A 9 -7.94 -24.48 -4.91
CA LEU A 9 -9.11 -23.87 -5.51
C LEU A 9 -9.26 -22.42 -5.08
N VAL A 10 -9.15 -22.11 -3.79
CA VAL A 10 -9.29 -20.74 -3.28
C VAL A 10 -8.18 -19.85 -3.80
N VAL A 11 -6.91 -20.28 -3.71
CA VAL A 11 -5.77 -19.50 -4.22
C VAL A 11 -5.88 -19.34 -5.73
N GLY A 12 -6.10 -20.43 -6.48
CA GLY A 12 -6.24 -20.35 -7.94
C GLY A 12 -7.37 -19.42 -8.37
N ALA A 13 -8.53 -19.51 -7.72
CA ALA A 13 -9.67 -18.64 -8.00
C ALA A 13 -9.39 -17.16 -7.73
N THR A 14 -8.69 -16.82 -6.64
CA THR A 14 -8.34 -15.43 -6.36
C THR A 14 -7.37 -14.88 -7.38
N PHE A 15 -6.35 -15.65 -7.79
CA PHE A 15 -5.45 -15.25 -8.88
C PHE A 15 -6.20 -15.01 -10.19
N VAL A 16 -7.07 -15.95 -10.60
CA VAL A 16 -7.87 -15.81 -11.83
C VAL A 16 -8.76 -14.57 -11.75
N LEU A 17 -9.42 -14.34 -10.62
CA LEU A 17 -10.26 -13.16 -10.39
C LEU A 17 -9.46 -11.86 -10.54
N TYR A 18 -8.32 -11.73 -9.85
CA TYR A 18 -7.50 -10.52 -9.92
C TYR A 18 -6.89 -10.29 -11.30
N ILE A 19 -6.46 -11.35 -12.00
CA ILE A 19 -5.98 -11.25 -13.39
C ILE A 19 -7.12 -10.80 -14.31
N GLY A 20 -8.32 -11.36 -14.15
CA GLY A 20 -9.51 -10.96 -14.89
C GLY A 20 -9.83 -9.47 -14.70
N ILE A 21 -9.81 -8.99 -13.45
CA ILE A 21 -9.99 -7.58 -13.11
C ILE A 21 -8.89 -6.72 -13.74
N ALA A 22 -7.62 -7.15 -13.69
CA ALA A 22 -6.50 -6.40 -14.26
C ALA A 22 -6.60 -6.25 -15.80
N ILE A 23 -7.11 -7.27 -16.49
CA ILE A 23 -7.36 -7.19 -17.94
C ILE A 23 -8.54 -6.27 -18.25
N TRP A 24 -9.63 -6.37 -17.47
CA TRP A 24 -10.84 -5.56 -17.66
C TRP A 24 -10.62 -4.08 -17.36
N ALA A 25 -9.88 -3.77 -16.29
CA ALA A 25 -9.62 -2.41 -15.81
C ALA A 25 -8.29 -1.83 -16.33
N ARG A 26 -7.84 -2.26 -17.50
CA ARG A 26 -6.56 -1.83 -18.07
C ARG A 26 -6.53 -0.31 -18.30
N ALA A 27 -5.54 0.38 -17.73
CA ALA A 27 -5.35 1.81 -17.91
C ALA A 27 -4.80 2.14 -19.31
N GLY A 28 -5.36 3.16 -19.97
CA GLY A 28 -4.91 3.66 -21.27
C GLY A 28 -4.03 4.93 -21.18
N SER A 29 -3.97 5.57 -20.00
CA SER A 29 -3.16 6.79 -19.80
C SER A 29 -2.48 6.83 -18.43
N THR A 30 -1.47 7.70 -18.29
CA THR A 30 -0.79 7.95 -17.01
C THR A 30 -1.76 8.40 -15.91
N LYS A 31 -2.76 9.22 -16.24
CA LYS A 31 -3.76 9.71 -15.27
C LYS A 31 -4.69 8.57 -14.82
N GLU A 32 -5.08 7.69 -15.72
CA GLU A 32 -5.83 6.48 -15.36
C GLU A 32 -4.98 5.53 -14.51
N PHE A 33 -3.71 5.36 -14.86
CA PHE A 33 -2.80 4.47 -14.13
C PHE A 33 -2.54 4.93 -12.69
N TYR A 34 -2.27 6.23 -12.47
CA TYR A 34 -1.89 6.73 -11.15
C TYR A 34 -3.06 7.15 -10.26
N VAL A 35 -4.17 7.63 -10.83
CA VAL A 35 -5.30 8.16 -10.04
C VAL A 35 -6.66 7.64 -10.48
N ALA A 36 -6.72 6.61 -11.33
CA ALA A 36 -7.96 6.05 -11.86
C ALA A 36 -8.90 7.14 -12.43
N GLY A 37 -8.32 8.13 -13.10
CA GLY A 37 -9.05 9.27 -13.67
C GLY A 37 -9.63 10.26 -12.63
N GLY A 38 -9.49 9.99 -11.33
CA GLY A 38 -10.07 10.78 -10.24
C GLY A 38 -11.53 10.44 -9.92
N GLY A 39 -12.09 9.38 -10.52
CA GLY A 39 -13.52 9.04 -10.42
C GLY A 39 -13.89 8.02 -9.34
N VAL A 40 -12.92 7.51 -8.56
CA VAL A 40 -13.18 6.46 -7.56
C VAL A 40 -13.94 7.04 -6.38
N ASN A 41 -15.04 6.38 -5.99
CA ASN A 41 -15.84 6.78 -4.82
C ASN A 41 -14.96 6.85 -3.56
N PRO A 42 -15.08 7.90 -2.71
CA PRO A 42 -14.25 8.06 -1.52
C PRO A 42 -14.26 6.85 -0.57
N ILE A 43 -15.40 6.18 -0.40
CA ILE A 43 -15.52 4.98 0.44
C ILE A 43 -14.72 3.82 -0.17
N ALA A 44 -14.87 3.58 -1.48
CA ALA A 44 -14.11 2.56 -2.18
C ALA A 44 -12.60 2.83 -2.13
N ASN A 45 -12.18 4.09 -2.30
CA ASN A 45 -10.77 4.48 -2.19
C ASN A 45 -10.24 4.32 -0.75
N GLY A 46 -11.06 4.61 0.25
CA GLY A 46 -10.75 4.36 1.66
C GLY A 46 -10.59 2.88 1.97
N MET A 47 -11.51 2.03 1.49
CA MET A 47 -11.41 0.57 1.62
C MET A 47 -10.17 0.02 0.90
N ALA A 48 -9.85 0.51 -0.30
CA ALA A 48 -8.64 0.12 -1.01
C ALA A 48 -7.37 0.48 -0.22
N THR A 49 -7.34 1.66 0.40
CA THR A 49 -6.23 2.08 1.26
C THR A 49 -6.12 1.20 2.52
N ALA A 50 -7.26 0.84 3.14
CA ALA A 50 -7.29 -0.04 4.29
C ALA A 50 -6.90 -1.49 3.94
N ALA A 51 -7.23 -1.96 2.73
CA ALA A 51 -6.83 -3.27 2.23
C ALA A 51 -5.32 -3.31 1.96
N ASP A 52 -4.76 -2.29 1.33
CA ASP A 52 -3.30 -2.15 1.12
C ASP A 52 -2.53 -2.09 2.46
N TRP A 53 -3.13 -1.46 3.47
CA TRP A 53 -2.62 -1.45 4.84
C TRP A 53 -2.57 -2.87 5.48
N MET A 54 -3.56 -3.72 5.19
CA MET A 54 -3.65 -5.11 5.67
C MET A 54 -2.90 -6.10 4.77
N SER A 55 -1.58 -6.05 4.92
CA SER A 55 -0.65 -6.92 4.22
C SER A 55 -0.17 -8.11 5.07
N ALA A 56 0.49 -9.10 4.45
CA ALA A 56 1.03 -10.26 5.16
C ALA A 56 2.07 -9.84 6.21
N ALA A 57 2.95 -8.89 5.87
CA ALA A 57 3.89 -8.32 6.82
C ALA A 57 3.18 -7.68 8.02
N SER A 58 2.13 -6.88 7.78
CA SER A 58 1.35 -6.23 8.84
C SER A 58 0.69 -7.27 9.76
N PHE A 59 0.03 -8.25 9.16
CA PHE A 59 -0.76 -9.26 9.87
C PHE A 59 0.12 -10.15 10.75
N ILE A 60 1.20 -10.70 10.17
CA ILE A 60 2.12 -11.60 10.89
C ILE A 60 2.91 -10.84 11.94
N SER A 61 3.37 -9.62 11.63
CA SER A 61 4.07 -8.78 12.61
C SER A 61 3.18 -8.47 13.81
N MET A 62 1.91 -8.14 13.59
CA MET A 62 1.01 -7.85 14.69
C MET A 62 0.71 -9.09 15.55
N ALA A 63 0.50 -10.24 14.91
CA ALA A 63 0.34 -11.51 15.63
C ALA A 63 1.56 -11.81 16.50
N GLY A 64 2.77 -11.63 15.95
CA GLY A 64 4.03 -11.81 16.69
C GLY A 64 4.16 -10.83 17.86
N LEU A 65 3.98 -9.53 17.61
CA LEU A 65 4.08 -8.51 18.65
C LEU A 65 3.10 -8.77 19.81
N ILE A 66 1.84 -9.12 19.51
CA ILE A 66 0.85 -9.44 20.55
C ILE A 66 1.22 -10.73 21.28
N ALA A 67 1.72 -11.75 20.58
CA ALA A 67 2.13 -13.00 21.21
C ALA A 67 3.27 -12.80 22.23
N PHE A 68 4.21 -11.89 21.95
CA PHE A 68 5.36 -11.64 22.83
C PHE A 68 5.15 -10.50 23.85
N MET A 69 4.38 -9.47 23.50
CA MET A 69 4.18 -8.26 24.32
C MET A 69 2.79 -8.15 24.94
N GLY A 70 1.89 -9.09 24.65
CA GLY A 70 0.50 -9.07 25.10
C GLY A 70 -0.25 -7.83 24.59
N TYR A 71 -1.19 -7.34 25.40
CA TYR A 71 -1.97 -6.13 25.08
C TYR A 71 -1.09 -4.89 24.84
N GLY A 72 0.10 -4.83 25.45
CA GLY A 72 1.05 -3.75 25.23
C GLY A 72 1.50 -3.61 23.77
N GLY A 73 1.48 -4.69 22.98
CA GLY A 73 1.76 -4.64 21.54
C GLY A 73 0.69 -3.90 20.74
N SER A 74 -0.54 -3.75 21.25
CA SER A 74 -1.64 -3.10 20.54
C SER A 74 -1.43 -1.60 20.33
N VAL A 75 -0.51 -0.97 21.08
CA VAL A 75 -0.13 0.43 20.87
C VAL A 75 0.47 0.68 19.48
N PHE A 76 1.15 -0.32 18.90
CA PHE A 76 1.66 -0.23 17.54
C PHE A 76 0.54 -0.17 16.51
N LEU A 77 -0.55 -0.92 16.74
CA LEU A 77 -1.74 -0.87 15.90
C LEU A 77 -2.40 0.51 15.96
N MET A 78 -2.57 1.06 17.17
CA MET A 78 -3.18 2.38 17.36
C MET A 78 -2.32 3.51 16.79
N GLY A 79 -1.02 3.52 17.09
CA GLY A 79 -0.09 4.53 16.59
C GLY A 79 0.01 4.52 15.08
N TRP A 80 0.05 3.34 14.46
CA TRP A 80 0.12 3.21 13.02
C TRP A 80 -1.18 3.62 12.32
N THR A 81 -2.33 3.15 12.81
CA THR A 81 -3.65 3.53 12.27
C THR A 81 -3.87 5.04 12.40
N GLY A 82 -3.54 5.61 13.56
CA GLY A 82 -3.58 7.06 13.78
C GLY A 82 -2.67 7.83 12.83
N GLY A 83 -1.47 7.29 12.55
CA GLY A 83 -0.55 7.84 11.55
C GLY A 83 -1.18 7.94 10.16
N TYR A 84 -1.91 6.90 9.70
CA TYR A 84 -2.63 6.93 8.42
C TYR A 84 -3.70 8.02 8.38
N VAL A 85 -4.45 8.20 9.47
CA VAL A 85 -5.46 9.27 9.57
C VAL A 85 -4.79 10.64 9.48
N LEU A 86 -3.69 10.85 10.20
CA LEU A 86 -2.93 12.10 10.14
C LEU A 86 -2.37 12.37 8.74
N LEU A 87 -1.82 11.35 8.06
CA LEU A 87 -1.36 11.50 6.67
C LEU A 87 -2.52 11.82 5.72
N ALA A 88 -3.67 11.17 5.88
CA ALA A 88 -4.84 11.41 5.05
C ALA A 88 -5.40 12.83 5.22
N LEU A 89 -5.41 13.36 6.44
CA LEU A 89 -5.95 14.68 6.75
C LEU A 89 -4.94 15.81 6.50
N LEU A 90 -3.66 15.60 6.85
CA LEU A 90 -2.66 16.67 6.89
C LEU A 90 -1.74 16.67 5.67
N LEU A 91 -1.53 15.53 5.00
CA LEU A 91 -0.59 15.44 3.88
C LEU A 91 -1.30 15.28 2.53
N ALA A 92 -2.29 14.40 2.46
CA ALA A 92 -2.97 14.10 1.21
C ALA A 92 -3.60 15.33 0.52
N PRO A 93 -4.20 16.32 1.21
CA PRO A 93 -4.74 17.51 0.55
C PRO A 93 -3.65 18.35 -0.15
N TYR A 94 -2.46 18.45 0.44
CA TYR A 94 -1.35 19.21 -0.15
C TYR A 94 -0.76 18.48 -1.35
N LEU A 95 -0.59 17.16 -1.26
CA LEU A 95 -0.10 16.36 -2.38
C LEU A 95 -1.07 16.41 -3.58
N ARG A 96 -2.38 16.37 -3.31
CA ARG A 96 -3.41 16.55 -4.35
C ARG A 96 -3.32 17.91 -5.05
N LYS A 97 -3.12 18.99 -4.29
CA LYS A 97 -2.93 20.34 -4.84
C LYS A 97 -1.61 20.49 -5.63
N PHE A 98 -0.60 19.70 -5.32
CA PHE A 98 0.71 19.73 -5.99
C PHE A 98 0.65 19.18 -7.43
N GLY A 99 -0.36 18.37 -7.76
CA GLY A 99 -0.61 17.90 -9.12
C GLY A 99 0.43 16.92 -9.69
N LYS A 100 1.28 16.33 -8.85
CA LYS A 100 2.26 15.31 -9.23
C LYS A 100 1.84 13.94 -8.71
N PHE A 101 2.22 12.88 -9.43
CA PHE A 101 1.77 11.52 -9.15
C PHE A 101 2.67 10.78 -8.16
N THR A 102 3.93 11.19 -8.00
CA THR A 102 4.88 10.49 -7.12
C THR A 102 5.53 11.42 -6.09
N VAL A 103 5.87 10.85 -4.92
CA VAL A 103 6.56 11.57 -3.84
C VAL A 103 7.91 12.15 -4.29
N PRO A 104 8.78 11.42 -5.02
CA PRO A 104 10.06 11.99 -5.45
C PRO A 104 9.91 13.17 -6.42
N GLU A 105 8.87 13.17 -7.26
CA GLU A 105 8.55 14.34 -8.09
C GLU A 105 8.15 15.54 -7.22
N VAL A 106 7.27 15.35 -6.24
CA VAL A 106 6.88 16.41 -5.30
C VAL A 106 8.09 16.98 -4.57
N VAL A 107 8.99 16.13 -4.07
CA VAL A 107 10.22 16.57 -3.39
C VAL A 107 11.13 17.35 -4.34
N GLY A 108 11.38 16.81 -5.54
CA GLY A 108 12.26 17.47 -6.52
C GLY A 108 11.74 18.83 -6.96
N GLU A 109 10.44 18.96 -7.17
CA GLU A 109 9.80 20.22 -7.57
C GLU A 109 9.71 21.21 -6.41
N ARG A 110 9.34 20.75 -5.21
CA ARG A 110 9.25 21.61 -4.02
C ARG A 110 10.56 22.30 -3.68
N PHE A 111 11.68 21.60 -3.86
CA PHE A 111 13.02 22.10 -3.54
C PHE A 111 13.82 22.53 -4.77
N TYR A 112 13.24 22.51 -5.97
CA TYR A 112 13.91 22.81 -7.24
C TYR A 112 15.24 22.08 -7.42
N SER A 113 15.36 20.84 -6.91
CA SER A 113 16.62 20.13 -6.76
C SER A 113 16.56 18.72 -7.31
N LYS A 114 17.40 18.45 -8.33
CA LYS A 114 17.59 17.11 -8.89
C LYS A 114 18.20 16.17 -7.86
N THR A 115 19.11 16.65 -7.01
CA THR A 115 19.70 15.85 -5.93
C THR A 115 18.63 15.41 -4.93
N ALA A 116 17.77 16.33 -4.49
CA ALA A 116 16.67 15.99 -3.57
C ALA A 116 15.71 14.94 -4.18
N ARG A 117 15.41 15.05 -5.48
CA ARG A 117 14.64 14.03 -6.21
C ARG A 117 15.32 12.67 -6.17
N ILE A 118 16.61 12.59 -6.47
CA ILE A 118 17.37 11.33 -6.48
C ILE A 118 17.39 10.71 -5.09
N VAL A 119 17.63 11.50 -4.04
CA VAL A 119 17.57 11.02 -2.65
C VAL A 119 16.20 10.44 -2.32
N ALA A 120 15.11 11.12 -2.72
CA ALA A 120 13.76 10.61 -2.51
C ALA A 120 13.46 9.32 -3.32
N VAL A 121 14.01 9.19 -4.53
CA VAL A 121 13.92 7.95 -5.33
C VAL A 121 14.62 6.80 -4.61
N VAL A 122 15.85 7.01 -4.16
CA VAL A 122 16.62 5.98 -3.44
C VAL A 122 15.90 5.58 -2.15
N GLY A 123 15.43 6.55 -1.37
CA GLY A 123 14.64 6.29 -0.16
C GLY A 123 13.37 5.49 -0.44
N ARG A 124 12.65 5.82 -1.53
CA ARG A 124 11.47 5.07 -1.96
C ARG A 124 11.82 3.62 -2.30
N ILE A 125 12.89 3.39 -3.07
CA ILE A 125 13.33 2.04 -3.45
C ILE A 125 13.69 1.23 -2.21
N ILE A 126 14.46 1.79 -1.28
CA ILE A 126 14.85 1.11 -0.03
C ILE A 126 13.59 0.72 0.76
N ALA A 127 12.66 1.66 0.96
CA ALA A 127 11.41 1.38 1.67
C ALA A 127 10.58 0.27 0.98
N SER A 128 10.45 0.33 -0.36
CA SER A 128 9.72 -0.67 -1.13
C SER A 128 10.37 -2.05 -1.07
N VAL A 129 11.69 -2.15 -1.21
CA VAL A 129 12.41 -3.43 -1.17
C VAL A 129 12.31 -4.06 0.21
N THR A 130 12.54 -3.29 1.28
CA THR A 130 12.39 -3.77 2.66
C THR A 130 10.99 -4.31 2.91
N TYR A 131 9.97 -3.60 2.42
CA TYR A 131 8.58 -4.04 2.55
C TYR A 131 8.31 -5.33 1.78
N VAL A 132 8.76 -5.44 0.53
CA VAL A 132 8.59 -6.65 -0.31
C VAL A 132 9.28 -7.85 0.33
N ILE A 133 10.48 -7.69 0.88
CA ILE A 133 11.18 -8.78 1.60
C ILE A 133 10.30 -9.31 2.75
N GLY A 134 9.69 -8.40 3.53
CA GLY A 134 8.76 -8.77 4.59
C GLY A 134 7.52 -9.52 4.08
N GLN A 135 6.94 -9.09 2.96
CA GLN A 135 5.79 -9.79 2.33
C GLN A 135 6.17 -11.19 1.88
N MET A 136 7.28 -11.33 1.14
CA MET A 136 7.71 -12.62 0.60
C MET A 136 8.01 -13.60 1.72
N LYS A 137 8.64 -13.13 2.81
CA LYS A 137 8.88 -13.98 3.99
C LYS A 137 7.58 -14.38 4.70
N GLY A 138 6.57 -13.52 4.69
CA GLY A 138 5.27 -13.79 5.28
C GLY A 138 4.42 -14.79 4.51
N VAL A 139 4.58 -14.87 3.18
CA VAL A 139 3.84 -15.81 2.33
C VAL A 139 4.47 -17.21 2.34
N GLY A 140 5.78 -17.31 2.62
CA GLY A 140 6.52 -18.58 2.73
C GLY A 140 7.81 -18.57 1.93
#